data_AF-A0A1H3Q1L7-F1
#
_entry.id   AF-A0A1H3Q1L7-F1
#
_cell.length_a   1.000
_cell.length_b   1.000
_cell.length_c   1.000
_cell.angle_alpha   90.00
_cell.angle_beta   90.00
_cell.angle_gamma   90.00
#
_symmetry.space_group_name_H-M   'P 1'
#
loop_
_entity.id
_entity.type
_entity.pdbx_description
1 polymer ?
#
loop_
_entity_poly.entity_id
_entity_poly.type
_entity_poly.pdbx_seq_one_letter_code
_entity_poly.pdbx_strand_id
1 'polypeptide(L)' 'MSFGKATPEQKAAGEKVDRATANYNNRITLRGIPDRAHRYTLGSRSTVEWITER' A
#
# COMPACT_ATOMS: atom_id res chain seq x y z
N MET A 1 8.48 3.33 5.04
CA MET A 1 7.85 3.65 3.72
C MET A 1 6.46 4.22 3.95
N SER A 2 5.79 4.80 2.93
CA SER A 2 4.41 5.29 3.10
C SER A 2 3.56 5.09 1.85
N PHE A 3 2.31 4.70 2.04
CA PHE A 3 1.33 4.59 0.96
C PHE A 3 0.98 5.96 0.36
N GLY A 4 0.55 5.94 -0.90
CA GLY A 4 0.05 7.13 -1.59
C GLY A 4 -1.21 7.70 -0.93
N LYS A 5 -1.52 8.96 -1.22
CA LYS A 5 -2.80 9.55 -0.81
C LYS A 5 -3.94 8.84 -1.54
N ALA A 6 -4.98 8.47 -0.81
CA ALA A 6 -6.18 7.87 -1.40
C ALA A 6 -6.76 8.78 -2.50
N THR A 7 -7.02 8.17 -3.65
CA THR A 7 -7.74 8.81 -4.76
C THR A 7 -9.19 9.12 -4.36
N PRO A 8 -9.88 10.04 -5.06
CA PRO A 8 -11.28 10.35 -4.77
C PRO A 8 -12.20 9.11 -4.84
N GLU A 9 -11.91 8.17 -5.75
CA GLU A 9 -12.64 6.91 -5.88
C GLU A 9 -12.43 5.99 -4.67
N GLN A 10 -11.18 5.87 -4.19
CA GLN A 10 -10.85 5.10 -2.99
C GLN A 10 -11.45 5.70 -1.72
N LYS A 11 -11.48 7.04 -1.61
CA LYS A 11 -12.17 7.71 -0.50
C LYS A 11 -13.67 7.43 -0.50
N ALA A 12 -14.29 7.38 -1.69
CA ALA A 12 -15.69 7.00 -1.82
C ALA A 12 -15.95 5.53 -1.41
N ALA A 13 -14.97 4.65 -1.62
CA ALA A 13 -14.98 3.26 -1.15
C ALA A 13 -14.61 3.10 0.35
N GLY A 14 -14.29 4.19 1.06
CA GLY A 14 -13.90 4.16 2.48
C GLY A 14 -12.44 3.84 2.74
N GLU A 15 -11.61 3.77 1.69
CA GLU A 15 -10.16 3.56 1.82
C GLU A 15 -9.44 4.86 2.20
N LYS A 16 -8.64 4.80 3.27
CA LYS A 16 -7.89 5.95 3.79
C LYS A 16 -6.57 6.22 3.05
N VAL A 17 -6.04 5.21 2.36
CA VAL A 17 -4.73 5.24 1.70
C VAL A 17 -4.79 4.55 0.35
N ASP A 18 -3.98 5.01 -0.61
CA ASP A 18 -3.83 4.33 -1.89
C ASP A 18 -2.87 3.14 -1.72
N ARG A 19 -3.44 1.94 -1.62
CA ARG A 19 -2.66 0.69 -1.48
C ARG A 19 -2.01 0.22 -2.78
N ALA A 20 -2.37 0.83 -3.92
CA ALA A 20 -1.77 0.53 -5.21
C ALA A 20 -0.42 1.26 -5.42
N THR A 21 -0.14 2.29 -4.62
CA THR A 21 1.08 3.10 -4.68
C THR A 21 1.78 3.13 -3.34
N ALA A 22 3.07 2.78 -3.32
CA ALA A 22 3.92 2.86 -2.13
C ALA A 22 5.18 3.68 -2.41
N ASN A 23 5.47 4.65 -1.56
CA ASN A 23 6.70 5.43 -1.59
C ASN A 23 7.75 4.73 -0.72
N TYR A 24 8.77 4.15 -1.36
CA TYR A 24 9.89 3.50 -0.67
C TYR A 24 10.79 4.56 -0.03
N ASN A 25 11.21 5.54 -0.84
CA ASN A 25 12.01 6.69 -0.41
C ASN A 25 11.64 7.92 -1.26
N ASN A 26 12.29 9.07 -1.02
CA ASN A 26 12.01 10.32 -1.73
C ASN A 26 12.34 10.29 -3.24
N ARG A 27 12.94 9.19 -3.74
CA ARG A 27 13.33 9.02 -5.15
C ARG A 27 12.63 7.83 -5.82
N ILE A 28 11.99 6.94 -5.05
CA ILE A 28 11.46 5.65 -5.51
C ILE A 28 10.01 5.52 -5.07
N THR A 29 9.13 5.47 -6.06
CA THR A 29 7.70 5.20 -5.90
C THR A 29 7.34 3.94 -6.67
N LEU A 30 6.82 2.95 -5.96
CA LEU A 30 6.23 1.74 -6.53
C LEU A 30 4.77 2.01 -6.85
N ARG A 31 4.34 1.66 -8.07
CA ARG A 31 2.96 1.80 -8.55
C ARG A 31 2.48 0.47 -9.13
N GLY A 32 1.17 0.25 -9.09
CA GLY A 32 0.55 -0.94 -9.66
C GLY A 32 0.65 -2.17 -8.75
N ILE A 33 0.73 -1.97 -7.43
CA ILE A 33 0.65 -3.07 -6.47
C ILE A 33 -0.73 -3.72 -6.61
N PRO A 34 -0.83 -4.99 -7.04
CA PRO A 34 -2.12 -5.63 -7.25
C PRO A 34 -2.76 -5.95 -5.90
N ASP A 35 -4.08 -5.82 -5.79
CA ASP A 35 -4.82 -6.03 -4.54
C ASP A 35 -4.53 -7.40 -3.89
N ARG A 36 -4.37 -8.44 -4.72
CA ARG A 36 -3.99 -9.80 -4.30
C ARG A 36 -2.68 -9.86 -3.50
N ALA A 37 -1.75 -8.92 -3.69
CA ALA A 37 -0.50 -8.85 -2.94
C ALA A 37 -0.73 -8.49 -1.47
N HIS A 38 -1.79 -7.73 -1.17
CA HIS A 38 -2.21 -7.44 0.20
C HIS A 38 -2.93 -8.60 0.86
N ARG A 39 -3.47 -9.53 0.06
CA ARG A 39 -4.12 -10.75 0.54
C ARG A 39 -3.13 -11.80 1.01
N TYR A 40 -1.86 -11.71 0.61
CA TYR A 40 -0.82 -12.60 1.09
C TYR A 40 -0.37 -12.16 2.49
N THR A 41 -0.95 -12.80 3.50
CA THR A 41 -0.65 -12.58 4.91
C THR A 41 0.46 -13.52 5.37
N LEU A 42 1.54 -12.95 5.90
CA LEU A 42 2.58 -13.70 6.60
C LEU A 42 2.35 -13.53 8.11
N GLY A 43 1.70 -14.51 8.74
CA GLY A 43 1.22 -14.38 10.12
C GLY A 43 0.03 -13.42 10.22
N SER A 44 0.04 -12.51 11.19
CA SER A 44 -1.07 -11.57 11.44
C SER A 44 -1.04 -10.28 10.59
N ARG A 45 -0.09 -10.15 9.64
CA ARG A 45 0.11 -8.94 8.84
C ARG A 45 0.44 -9.26 7.38
N SER A 46 0.15 -8.32 6.48
CA SER A 46 0.54 -8.40 5.06
C SER A 46 2.05 -8.25 4.91
N THR A 47 2.64 -8.97 3.94
CA THR A 47 4.07 -8.85 3.59
C THR A 47 4.45 -7.42 3.21
N VAL A 48 3.53 -6.65 2.61
CA VAL A 48 3.77 -5.24 2.23
C VAL A 48 3.92 -4.35 3.47
N GLU A 49 3.19 -4.66 4.54
CA GLU A 49 3.32 -3.94 5.82
C GLU A 49 4.62 -4.29 6.54
N TRP A 50 5.05 -5.56 6.47
CA TRP A 50 6.34 -6.01 7.00
C TRP A 50 7.54 -5.26 6.40
N ILE A 51 7.51 -4.99 5.09
CA ILE A 51 8.56 -4.25 4.39
C ILE A 51 8.49 -2.75 4.71
N THR A 52 7.32 -2.24 5.06
CA THR A 52 7.12 -0.82 5.35
C THR A 52 7.64 -0.40 6.73
N GLU A 53 7.63 -1.33 7.69
CA GLU A 53 8.07 -1.14 9.09
C GLU A 53 9.59 -1.28 9.30
N ARG A 54 10.30 -1.94 8.39
CA ARG A 54 11.77 -2.07 8.42
C ARG A 54 12.46 -0.96 7.62
#